data_AF-A0A920VHR2-F1
#
_entry.id   AF-A0A920VHR2-F1
#
_cell.length_a   1.000
_cell.length_b   1.000
_cell.length_c   1.000
_cell.angle_alpha   90.00
_cell.angle_beta   90.00
_cell.angle_gamma   90.00
#
_symmetry.space_group_name_H-M   'P 1'
#
loop_
_entity.id
_entity.type
_entity.pdbx_description
1 polymer ?
#
loop_
_entity_poly.entity_id
_entity_poly.type
_entity_poly.pdbx_seq_one_letter_code
_entity_poly.pdbx_strand_id
1 'polypeptide(L)'
;MGREVLFIALLAAAGYLLVCLMSYSKDDCSFTFAGCDDAVWNLGGRFGAYFSDIFQKLLGYPAYLVPVIFLVVGYGCFVINVLR
;
A
#
# COMPACT_ATOMS: atom_id res chain seq x y z
N MET A 1 10.13 -0.04 -22.83
CA MET A 1 11.10 -0.05 -21.72
C MET A 1 10.58 0.66 -20.47
N GLY A 2 10.29 1.96 -20.47
CA GLY A 2 9.87 2.66 -19.24
C GLY A 2 8.51 2.25 -18.65
N ARG A 3 7.58 1.76 -19.47
CA ARG A 3 6.23 1.38 -19.01
C ARG A 3 6.16 0.01 -18.37
N GLU A 4 6.93 -0.98 -18.85
CA GLU A 4 6.97 -2.29 -18.19
C GLU A 4 7.54 -2.14 -16.77
N VAL A 5 8.58 -1.29 -16.62
CA VAL A 5 9.15 -0.93 -15.32
C VAL A 5 8.13 -0.21 -14.43
N LEU A 6 7.36 0.72 -15.00
CA LEU A 6 6.28 1.39 -14.26
C LEU A 6 5.21 0.40 -13.78
N PHE A 7 4.80 -0.56 -14.63
CA PHE A 7 3.84 -1.59 -14.24
C PHE A 7 4.36 -2.46 -13.09
N ILE A 8 5.61 -2.91 -13.19
CA ILE A 8 6.24 -3.73 -12.14
C ILE A 8 6.38 -2.92 -10.84
N ALA A 9 6.75 -1.63 -10.92
CA ALA A 9 6.84 -0.76 -9.77
C ALA A 9 5.47 -0.53 -9.11
N LEU A 10 4.42 -0.31 -9.91
CA LEU A 10 3.04 -0.19 -9.42
C LEU A 10 2.57 -1.48 -8.75
N LEU A 11 2.89 -2.64 -9.32
CA LEU A 11 2.53 -3.94 -8.76
C LEU A 11 3.25 -4.19 -7.43
N ALA A 12 4.55 -3.87 -7.36
CA ALA A 12 5.32 -3.96 -6.11
C ALA A 12 4.79 -3.00 -5.04
N ALA A 13 4.48 -1.75 -5.40
CA ALA A 13 3.92 -0.76 -4.50
C ALA A 13 2.53 -1.16 -3.99
N ALA A 14 1.66 -1.68 -4.86
CA ALA A 14 0.34 -2.16 -4.50
C ALA A 14 0.41 -3.37 -3.55
N GLY A 15 1.30 -4.33 -3.84
CA GLY A 15 1.53 -5.49 -2.97
C GLY A 15 2.06 -5.08 -1.60
N TYR A 16 3.05 -4.19 -1.56
CA TYR A 16 3.58 -3.64 -0.31
C TYR A 16 2.50 -2.93 0.50
N LEU A 17 1.70 -2.05 -0.13
CA LEU A 17 0.63 -1.33 0.55
C LEU A 17 -0.45 -2.26 1.09
N LEU A 18 -0.80 -3.32 0.35
CA LEU A 18 -1.78 -4.32 0.79
C LEU A 18 -1.29 -5.09 2.01
N VAL A 19 -0.02 -5.50 2.04
CA VAL A 19 0.60 -6.13 3.21
C VAL A 19 0.57 -5.19 4.43
N CYS A 20 0.90 -3.91 4.22
CA CYS A 20 0.86 -2.91 5.29
C CYS A 20 -0.56 -2.71 5.84
N LEU A 21 -1.57 -2.70 4.96
CA LEU A 21 -2.98 -2.54 5.37
C LEU A 21 -3.51 -3.77 6.11
N MET A 22 -3.21 -4.98 5.62
CA MET A 22 -3.67 -6.22 6.24
C MET A 22 -3.04 -6.46 7.61
N SER A 23 -1.80 -6.01 7.80
CA SER A 23 -1.08 -6.10 9.07
C SER A 23 -1.18 -4.81 9.90
N TYR A 24 -2.17 -3.96 9.65
CA TYR A 24 -2.41 -2.76 10.45
C TYR A 24 -2.82 -3.12 11.89
N SER A 25 -2.02 -2.70 12.87
CA SER A 25 -2.40 -2.73 14.28
C SER A 25 -2.59 -1.31 14.81
N LYS A 26 -3.56 -1.14 15.72
CA LYS A 26 -3.83 0.15 16.38
C LYS A 26 -2.76 0.48 17.43
N ASP A 27 -2.10 -0.56 17.92
CA ASP A 27 -1.05 -0.50 18.93
C ASP A 27 0.34 -0.26 18.31
N ASP A 28 0.46 -0.25 16.98
CA ASP A 28 1.71 0.07 16.29
C ASP A 28 2.06 1.55 16.41
N CYS A 29 3.33 1.84 16.70
CA CYS A 29 3.86 3.22 16.66
C CYS A 29 3.69 3.82 15.26
N SER A 30 2.74 4.73 15.13
CA SER A 30 2.26 5.31 13.86
C SER A 30 2.08 6.82 14.00
N PHE A 31 1.79 7.52 12.91
CA PHE A 31 1.67 8.99 12.90
C PHE A 31 0.72 9.54 13.98
N THR A 32 -0.36 8.80 14.26
CA THR A 32 -1.33 9.15 15.31
C THR A 32 -0.94 8.67 16.70
N PHE A 33 -0.30 7.50 16.79
CA PHE A 33 -0.01 6.83 18.05
C PHE A 33 1.49 6.91 18.32
N ALA A 34 1.87 7.88 19.16
CA ALA A 34 3.25 8.10 19.61
C ALA A 34 3.70 7.14 20.73
N GLY A 35 3.00 6.00 20.92
CA GLY A 35 3.43 4.93 21.82
C GLY A 35 4.63 4.20 21.22
N CYS A 36 5.83 4.75 21.40
CA CYS A 36 7.07 4.26 20.81
C CYS A 36 7.85 3.34 21.79
N ASP A 37 7.14 2.61 22.65
CA ASP A 37 7.76 1.68 23.61
C ASP A 37 7.73 0.23 23.12
N ASP A 38 6.81 -0.12 22.21
CA ASP A 38 6.56 -1.50 21.78
C ASP A 38 6.96 -1.81 20.32
N ALA A 39 7.20 -3.10 20.10
CA ALA A 39 7.56 -3.69 18.81
C ALA A 39 6.51 -3.39 17.73
N VAL A 40 6.97 -3.05 16.52
CA VAL A 40 6.09 -2.86 15.36
C VAL A 40 5.68 -4.22 14.79
N TRP A 41 4.38 -4.50 14.84
CA TRP A 41 3.72 -5.70 14.34
C TRP A 41 3.38 -5.62 12.85
N ASN A 42 3.32 -4.41 12.29
CA ASN A 42 3.11 -4.23 10.86
C ASN A 42 4.24 -4.90 10.06
N LEU A 43 3.88 -5.79 9.12
CA LEU A 43 4.85 -6.50 8.28
C LEU A 43 5.62 -5.57 7.32
N GLY A 44 5.09 -4.38 7.05
CA GLY A 44 5.80 -3.30 6.36
C GLY A 44 6.74 -2.51 7.28
N GLY A 45 6.94 -2.96 8.52
CA GLY A 45 7.69 -2.28 9.56
C GLY A 45 7.11 -0.92 9.91
N ARG A 46 7.93 -0.05 10.48
CA ARG A 46 7.51 1.29 10.95
C ARG A 46 6.97 2.15 9.81
N PHE A 47 7.56 2.09 8.61
CA PHE A 47 7.04 2.81 7.45
C PHE A 47 5.66 2.30 7.03
N GLY A 48 5.44 0.99 7.02
CA GLY A 48 4.13 0.39 6.75
C GLY A 48 3.06 0.76 7.77
N ALA A 49 3.42 0.81 9.06
CA ALA A 49 2.53 1.27 10.13
C ALA A 49 2.05 2.72 9.91
N TYR A 50 2.97 3.63 9.58
CA TYR A 50 2.63 5.02 9.27
C TYR A 50 1.72 5.15 8.05
N PHE A 51 2.04 4.46 6.95
CA PHE A 51 1.22 4.52 5.74
C PHE A 51 -0.17 3.94 5.97
N SER A 52 -0.27 2.76 6.59
CA SER A 52 -1.55 2.11 6.85
C SER A 52 -2.44 2.92 7.80
N ASP A 53 -1.87 3.58 8.82
CA ASP A 53 -2.60 4.51 9.71
C ASP A 53 -3.23 5.67 8.93
N ILE A 54 -2.46 6.34 8.07
CA ILE A 54 -2.95 7.48 7.26
C ILE A 54 -4.09 7.02 6.33
N PHE A 55 -3.89 5.91 5.61
CA PHE A 55 -4.88 5.39 4.67
C PHE A 55 -6.16 4.94 5.39
N GLN A 56 -6.06 4.23 6.50
CA GLN A 56 -7.20 3.83 7.32
C GLN A 56 -7.94 5.01 7.95
N LYS A 57 -7.26 6.12 8.25
CA LYS A 57 -7.90 7.32 8.80
C LYS A 57 -8.59 8.18 7.76
N LEU A 58 -7.96 8.35 6.59
CA LEU A 58 -8.50 9.18 5.52
C LEU A 58 -9.64 8.47 4.78
N LEU A 59 -9.49 7.17 4.53
CA LEU A 59 -10.42 6.40 3.71
C LEU A 59 -11.24 5.42 4.55
N GLY A 60 -10.66 4.81 5.59
CA GLY A 60 -11.32 3.72 6.33
C GLY A 60 -11.32 2.43 5.51
N TYR A 61 -12.37 1.62 5.63
CA TYR A 61 -12.54 0.38 4.84
C TYR A 61 -12.27 0.50 3.32
N PRO A 62 -12.61 1.60 2.61
CA PRO A 62 -12.25 1.73 1.20
C PRO A 62 -10.74 1.92 0.94
N ALA A 63 -9.89 2.05 1.97
CA ALA A 63 -8.43 2.07 1.81
C ALA A 63 -7.90 0.82 1.11
N TYR A 64 -8.56 -0.34 1.29
CA TYR A 64 -8.23 -1.58 0.59
C TYR A 64 -8.47 -1.53 -0.92
N LEU A 65 -9.24 -0.54 -1.41
CA LEU A 65 -9.44 -0.33 -2.85
C LEU A 65 -8.21 0.33 -3.51
N VAL A 66 -7.37 1.04 -2.74
CA VAL A 66 -6.18 1.71 -3.28
C VAL A 66 -5.21 0.73 -3.96
N PRO A 67 -4.78 -0.39 -3.32
CA PRO A 67 -3.95 -1.37 -4.01
C PRO A 67 -4.67 -1.99 -5.22
N VAL A 68 -5.99 -2.18 -5.15
CA VAL A 68 -6.78 -2.69 -6.29
C VAL A 68 -6.78 -1.71 -7.47
N ILE A 69 -6.93 -0.40 -7.21
CA ILE A 69 -6.88 0.64 -8.25
C ILE A 69 -5.51 0.66 -8.92
N PHE A 70 -4.42 0.54 -8.16
CA PHE A 70 -3.08 0.46 -8.74
C PHE A 70 -2.91 -0.76 -9.66
N LEU A 71 -3.48 -1.92 -9.29
CA LEU A 71 -3.45 -3.10 -10.14
C LEU A 71 -4.28 -2.93 -11.41
N VAL A 72 -5.49 -2.37 -11.32
CA VAL A 72 -6.37 -2.13 -12.48
C VAL A 72 -5.74 -1.13 -13.45
N VAL A 73 -5.23 -0.01 -12.94
CA VAL A 73 -4.56 1.01 -13.76
C VAL A 73 -3.30 0.45 -14.39
N GLY A 74 -2.49 -0.30 -13.63
CA GLY A 74 -1.31 -0.98 -14.14
C GLY A 74 -1.64 -1.95 -15.27
N TYR A 75 -2.63 -2.82 -15.06
CA TYR A 75 -3.07 -3.81 -16.05
C TYR A 75 -3.61 -3.14 -17.32
N GLY A 76 -4.43 -2.09 -17.18
CA GLY A 76 -4.92 -1.31 -18.33
C GLY A 76 -3.79 -0.68 -19.14
N CYS A 77 -2.80 -0.07 -18.47
CA CYS A 77 -1.64 0.52 -19.14
C CYS A 77 -0.80 -0.52 -19.90
N PHE A 78 -0.64 -1.72 -19.32
CA PHE A 78 0.05 -2.84 -19.95
C PHE A 78 -0.71 -3.35 -21.18
N VAL A 79 -2.00 -3.67 -21.04
CA VAL A 79 -2.84 -4.21 -22.12
C VAL A 79 -2.99 -3.24 -23.28
N ILE A 80 -3.23 -1.95 -23.02
CA ILE A 80 -3.33 -0.91 -24.07
C ILE A 80 -2.05 -0.84 -24.91
N ASN A 81 -0.90 -1.18 -24.34
CA ASN A 81 0.37 -1.19 -25.06
C ASN A 81 0.69 -2.50 -25.77
N VAL A 82 0.12 -3.61 -25.35
CA VAL A 82 0.26 -4.90 -26.05
C VAL A 82 -0.65 -4.95 -27.28
N LEU A 83 -1.79 -4.24 -27.26
CA LEU A 83 -2.78 -4.21 -28.34
C LEU A 83 -2.57 -3.09 -29.39
N ARG A 84 -1.54 -2.27 -29.23
CA ARG A 84 -1.12 -1.24 -30.21
C ARG A 84 0.19 -1.63 -30.86
#